data_AF-A0AA46YFV9-F1
#
_entry.id   AF-A0AA46YFV9-F1
#
_cell.length_a   1.000
_cell.length_b   1.000
_cell.length_c   1.000
_cell.angle_alpha   90.00
_cell.angle_beta   90.00
_cell.angle_gamma   90.00
#
_symmetry.space_group_name_H-M   'P 1'
#
loop_
_entity.id
_entity.type
_entity.pdbx_description
1 polymer ?
#
loop_
_entity_poly.entity_id
_entity_poly.type
_entity_poly.pdbx_seq_one_letter_code
_entity_poly.pdbx_strand_id
1 'polypeptide(L)'
;MRWIPLLLLIAVLSACNSVKPETREQKMNRGFDYLDQQNYDQAVDYFQKLLKEDPHPQVRMALASAYAARAGVKFDSIYNFVVVKHKPVVRMQLAQLNFSEQTNEVIHNLEDFLAQWEQVPNVTKSGRSDLDKAVKVLSETDNAGARLYSAILRVVVLKANVGEGLLSWQLQAQSDENKLCLKDIRPWWQWCEKVLNSLESLGTDLEKAFPKKMDELKQYRAQLASFKTQMSAVSIPLGDACF
;
A
#
# COMPACT_ATOMS: atom_id res chain seq x y z
N MET A 1 35.30 21.40 64.47
CA MET A 1 35.58 21.10 63.04
C MET A 1 35.39 19.62 62.73
N ARG A 2 34.14 19.14 62.55
CA ARG A 2 33.84 17.72 62.23
C ARG A 2 32.70 17.54 61.20
N TRP A 3 32.36 18.59 60.44
CA TRP A 3 31.23 18.59 59.49
C TRP A 3 31.62 18.34 58.01
N ILE A 4 32.92 18.31 57.72
CA ILE A 4 33.46 18.08 56.36
C ILE A 4 33.14 16.68 55.77
N PRO A 5 33.10 15.57 56.54
CA PRO A 5 32.82 14.26 55.94
C PRO A 5 31.34 14.07 55.57
N LEU A 6 30.41 14.80 56.19
CA LEU A 6 28.97 14.68 55.90
C LEU A 6 28.59 15.35 54.57
N LEU A 7 29.23 16.49 54.24
CA LEU A 7 29.03 17.19 52.97
C LEU A 7 29.61 16.43 51.78
N LEU A 8 30.72 15.72 51.97
CA LEU A 8 31.33 14.86 50.94
C LEU A 8 30.47 13.63 50.62
N LEU A 9 29.77 13.06 51.62
CA LEU A 9 28.88 11.91 51.41
C LEU A 9 27.61 12.30 50.61
N ILE A 10 27.05 13.48 50.87
CA ILE A 10 25.88 14.00 50.14
C ILE A 10 26.24 14.31 48.67
N ALA A 11 27.44 14.86 48.41
CA ALA A 11 27.90 15.15 47.06
C ALA A 11 28.08 13.89 46.19
N VAL A 12 28.54 12.78 46.79
CA VAL A 12 28.71 11.49 46.09
C VAL A 12 27.35 10.83 45.78
N LEU A 13 26.34 11.01 46.64
CA LEU A 13 24.99 10.49 46.41
C LEU A 13 24.24 11.23 45.29
N SER A 14 24.50 12.53 45.08
CA SER A 14 23.90 13.32 44.00
C SER A 14 24.45 13.03 42.60
N ALA A 15 25.59 12.33 42.48
CA ALA A 15 26.20 11.99 41.19
C ALA A 15 25.63 10.71 40.55
N CYS A 16 24.70 10.01 41.22
CA CYS A 16 24.11 8.74 40.78
C CYS A 16 22.71 8.87 40.16
N ASN A 17 22.31 10.03 39.66
CA ASN A 17 21.13 10.14 38.78
C ASN A 17 21.53 9.86 37.33
N SER A 18 21.94 8.62 37.02
CA SER A 18 22.02 8.17 35.64
C SER A 18 20.61 8.00 35.09
N VAL A 19 20.13 9.02 34.36
CA VAL A 19 18.91 8.90 33.56
C VAL A 19 19.10 7.70 32.65
N LYS A 20 18.32 6.63 32.87
CA LYS A 20 18.40 5.43 32.03
C LYS A 20 18.15 5.85 30.59
N PRO A 21 19.01 5.47 29.64
CA PRO A 21 18.79 5.81 28.23
C PRO A 21 17.44 5.24 27.80
N GLU A 22 16.65 6.08 27.14
CA GLU A 22 15.32 5.70 26.67
C GLU A 22 15.41 4.52 25.69
N THR A 23 14.54 3.53 25.87
CA THR A 23 14.51 2.35 25.00
C THR A 23 13.88 2.70 23.65
N ARG A 24 14.17 1.90 22.61
CA ARG A 24 13.49 2.01 21.30
C ARG A 24 11.97 2.00 21.45
N GLU A 25 11.46 1.09 22.28
CA GLU A 25 10.03 0.95 22.53
C GLU A 25 9.43 2.24 23.11
N GLN A 26 10.08 2.83 24.10
CA GLN A 26 9.65 4.11 24.68
C GLN A 26 9.66 5.25 23.64
N LYS A 27 10.72 5.34 22.82
CA LYS A 27 10.77 6.29 21.71
C LYS A 27 9.63 6.04 20.71
N MET A 28 9.40 4.79 20.31
CA MET A 28 8.33 4.44 19.38
C MET A 28 6.95 4.78 19.93
N ASN A 29 6.70 4.54 21.23
CA ASN A 29 5.45 4.87 21.89
C ASN A 29 5.14 6.36 21.78
N ARG A 30 6.12 7.25 21.94
CA ARG A 30 5.92 8.71 21.69
C ARG A 30 5.49 9.02 20.27
N GLY A 31 6.06 8.31 19.30
CA GLY A 31 5.66 8.44 17.89
C GLY A 31 4.21 7.96 17.67
N PHE A 32 3.80 6.89 18.37
CA PHE A 32 2.43 6.41 18.35
C PHE A 32 1.46 7.35 19.07
N ASP A 33 1.87 8.04 20.14
CA ASP A 33 1.05 9.06 20.80
C ASP A 33 0.65 10.17 19.81
N TYR A 34 1.54 10.59 18.91
CA TYR A 34 1.19 11.52 17.84
C TYR A 34 0.17 10.93 16.85
N LEU A 35 0.26 9.63 16.54
CA LEU A 35 -0.70 8.96 15.66
C LEU A 35 -2.09 8.88 16.29
N ASP A 36 -2.15 8.56 17.58
CA ASP A 36 -3.40 8.46 18.35
C ASP A 36 -4.08 9.83 18.47
N GLN A 37 -3.28 10.90 18.58
CA GLN A 37 -3.75 12.29 18.54
C GLN A 37 -4.08 12.79 17.13
N GLN A 38 -3.94 11.95 16.09
CA GLN A 38 -4.11 12.30 14.67
C GLN A 38 -3.15 13.40 14.17
N ASN A 39 -2.06 13.64 14.90
CA ASN A 39 -0.99 14.58 14.55
C ASN A 39 -0.01 13.92 13.56
N TYR A 40 -0.51 13.54 12.38
CA TYR A 40 0.21 12.69 11.43
C TYR A 40 1.52 13.30 10.93
N ASP A 41 1.58 14.62 10.73
CA ASP A 41 2.81 15.29 10.30
C ASP A 41 3.91 15.22 11.36
N GLN A 42 3.55 15.41 12.63
CA GLN A 42 4.48 15.27 13.74
C GLN A 42 4.93 13.82 13.91
N ALA A 43 4.02 12.86 13.75
CA ALA A 43 4.37 11.44 13.78
C ALA A 43 5.38 11.07 12.69
N VAL A 44 5.14 11.52 11.44
CA VAL A 44 6.07 11.28 10.33
C VAL A 44 7.43 11.91 10.58
N ASP A 45 7.50 13.18 10.97
CA ASP A 45 8.76 13.85 11.28
C ASP A 45 9.51 13.16 12.43
N TYR A 46 8.79 12.78 13.49
CA TYR A 46 9.34 12.07 14.63
C TYR A 46 9.94 10.72 14.22
N PHE A 47 9.20 9.89 13.49
CA PHE A 47 9.69 8.57 13.06
C PHE A 47 10.80 8.67 12.02
N GLN A 48 10.84 9.71 11.18
CA GLN A 48 11.96 9.96 10.28
C GLN A 48 13.25 10.26 11.05
N LYS A 49 13.17 11.07 12.11
CA LYS A 49 14.30 11.34 13.00
C LYS A 49 14.73 10.07 13.73
N LEU A 50 13.77 9.33 14.29
CA LEU A 50 14.04 8.07 14.98
C LEU A 50 14.71 7.05 14.06
N LEU A 51 14.30 6.96 12.79
CA LEU A 51 14.89 6.03 11.82
C LEU A 51 16.36 6.35 11.51
N LYS A 52 16.75 7.64 11.54
CA LYS A 52 18.14 8.05 11.36
C LYS A 52 19.01 7.65 12.55
N GLU A 53 18.46 7.71 13.76
CA GLU A 53 19.15 7.28 14.98
C GLU A 53 19.21 5.75 15.12
N ASP A 54 18.13 5.07 14.70
CA ASP A 54 17.91 3.65 14.90
C ASP A 54 17.25 3.04 13.64
N PRO A 55 18.03 2.56 12.66
CA PRO A 55 17.55 2.03 11.39
C PRO A 55 16.93 0.63 11.51
N HIS A 56 16.13 0.40 12.55
CA HIS A 56 15.52 -0.90 12.87
C HIS A 56 14.24 -1.15 12.06
N PRO A 57 13.94 -2.41 11.66
CA PRO A 57 12.73 -2.74 10.90
C PRO A 57 11.42 -2.28 11.57
N GLN A 58 11.34 -2.34 12.90
CA GLN A 58 10.16 -1.86 13.64
C GLN A 58 9.95 -0.34 13.49
N VAL A 59 11.02 0.45 13.46
CA VAL A 59 10.95 1.89 13.24
C VAL A 59 10.52 2.19 11.81
N ARG A 60 10.99 1.40 10.82
CA ARG A 60 10.52 1.47 9.43
C ARG A 60 9.02 1.19 9.33
N MET A 61 8.52 0.17 10.02
CA MET A 61 7.10 -0.16 10.05
C MET A 61 6.26 0.94 10.71
N ALA A 62 6.77 1.55 11.79
CA ALA A 62 6.09 2.67 12.44
C ALA A 62 6.04 3.92 11.53
N LEU A 63 7.15 4.25 10.85
CA LEU A 63 7.17 5.34 9.86
C LEU A 63 6.20 5.07 8.71
N ALA A 64 6.17 3.85 8.18
CA ALA A 64 5.22 3.46 7.13
C ALA A 64 3.77 3.56 7.61
N SER A 65 3.51 3.21 8.86
CA SER A 65 2.18 3.36 9.49
C SER A 65 1.79 4.83 9.64
N ALA A 66 2.74 5.72 9.97
CA ALA A 66 2.49 7.14 10.04
C ALA A 66 2.12 7.74 8.67
N TYR A 67 2.82 7.32 7.61
CA TYR A 67 2.44 7.69 6.24
C TYR A 67 1.07 7.14 5.83
N ALA A 68 0.78 5.87 6.13
CA ALA A 68 -0.51 5.26 5.83
C ALA A 68 -1.66 5.97 6.56
N ALA A 69 -1.47 6.31 7.84
CA ALA A 69 -2.45 7.07 8.62
C ALA A 69 -2.68 8.47 8.03
N ARG A 70 -1.62 9.17 7.62
CA ARG A 70 -1.73 10.47 6.93
C ARG A 70 -2.45 10.38 5.59
N ALA A 71 -2.30 9.25 4.90
CA ALA A 71 -3.03 8.94 3.67
C ALA A 71 -4.51 8.58 3.90
N GLY A 72 -4.98 8.53 5.16
CA GLY A 72 -6.34 8.15 5.53
C GLY A 72 -6.57 6.63 5.61
N VAL A 73 -5.51 5.82 5.52
CA VAL A 73 -5.58 4.37 5.63
C VAL A 73 -5.44 3.98 7.10
N LYS A 74 -6.56 3.67 7.74
CA LYS A 74 -6.60 3.22 9.15
C LYS A 74 -6.34 1.72 9.26
N PHE A 75 -5.79 1.27 10.38
CA PHE A 75 -5.59 -0.16 10.64
C PHE A 75 -6.89 -0.97 10.49
N ASP A 76 -8.01 -0.45 10.99
CA ASP A 76 -9.32 -1.10 10.85
C ASP A 76 -9.74 -1.28 9.38
N SER A 77 -9.38 -0.32 8.52
CA SER A 77 -9.66 -0.42 7.08
C SER A 77 -8.87 -1.56 6.45
N ILE A 78 -7.62 -1.76 6.85
CA ILE A 78 -6.76 -2.86 6.40
C ILE A 78 -7.33 -4.20 6.87
N TYR A 79 -7.68 -4.30 8.16
CA TYR A 79 -8.19 -5.54 8.74
C TYR A 79 -9.45 -6.03 7.99
N ASN A 80 -10.34 -5.12 7.62
CA ASN A 80 -11.60 -5.46 6.96
C ASN A 80 -11.44 -6.13 5.59
N PHE A 81 -10.40 -5.79 4.80
CA PHE A 81 -10.20 -6.43 3.48
C PHE A 81 -9.16 -7.55 3.50
N VAL A 82 -8.28 -7.61 4.50
CA VAL A 82 -7.31 -8.71 4.66
C VAL A 82 -7.96 -9.93 5.32
N VAL A 83 -8.87 -9.72 6.27
CA VAL A 83 -9.60 -10.80 6.93
C VAL A 83 -10.96 -10.96 6.27
N VAL A 84 -11.16 -12.10 5.60
CA VAL A 84 -12.41 -12.42 4.88
C VAL A 84 -13.58 -12.45 5.86
N LYS A 85 -14.29 -11.32 6.00
CA LYS A 85 -15.64 -11.28 6.54
C LYS A 85 -16.59 -11.41 5.36
N HIS A 86 -17.42 -12.45 5.34
CA HIS A 86 -18.45 -12.62 4.32
C HIS A 86 -19.36 -11.37 4.33
N LYS A 87 -19.22 -10.53 3.31
CA LYS A 87 -20.15 -9.43 3.04
C LYS A 87 -21.18 -9.91 2.03
N PRO A 88 -22.41 -9.38 2.08
CA PRO A 88 -23.39 -9.67 1.05
C PRO A 88 -22.86 -9.20 -0.30
N VAL A 89 -22.74 -10.14 -1.22
CA VAL A 89 -22.28 -9.90 -2.59
C VAL A 89 -23.47 -9.35 -3.38
N VAL A 90 -23.31 -8.18 -4.00
CA VAL A 90 -24.33 -7.62 -4.89
C VAL A 90 -24.33 -8.48 -6.14
N ARG A 91 -25.35 -9.33 -6.29
CA ARG A 91 -25.51 -10.13 -7.50
C ARG A 91 -25.99 -9.26 -8.64
N MET A 92 -25.20 -9.17 -9.70
CA MET A 92 -25.56 -8.49 -10.93
C MET A 92 -26.60 -9.33 -11.67
N GLN A 93 -27.87 -8.93 -11.57
CA GLN A 93 -28.90 -9.49 -12.44
C GLN A 93 -28.75 -8.89 -13.84
N LEU A 94 -27.96 -9.54 -14.69
CA LEU A 94 -27.94 -9.27 -16.13
C LEU A 94 -29.24 -9.82 -16.72
N ALA A 95 -30.30 -9.02 -16.66
CA ALA A 95 -31.61 -9.40 -17.17
C ALA A 95 -31.51 -9.78 -18.67
N GLN A 96 -32.13 -10.91 -19.03
CA GLN A 96 -32.32 -11.41 -20.41
C GLN A 96 -31.11 -12.08 -21.09
N LEU A 97 -30.05 -12.47 -20.37
CA LEU A 97 -28.93 -13.23 -20.95
C LEU A 97 -28.85 -14.65 -20.37
N ASN A 98 -28.97 -15.65 -21.24
CA ASN A 98 -28.72 -17.05 -20.90
C ASN A 98 -27.23 -17.35 -21.11
N PHE A 99 -26.48 -17.38 -20.03
CA PHE A 99 -25.05 -17.72 -20.07
C PHE A 99 -24.83 -19.22 -19.85
N SER A 100 -23.70 -19.74 -20.34
CA SER A 100 -23.24 -21.09 -20.00
C SER A 100 -22.90 -21.20 -18.51
N GLU A 101 -22.89 -22.42 -17.97
CA GLU A 101 -22.50 -22.69 -16.57
C GLU A 101 -21.12 -22.11 -16.24
N GLN A 102 -20.14 -22.32 -17.13
CA GLN A 102 -18.78 -21.75 -16.99
C GLN A 102 -18.78 -20.22 -16.91
N THR A 103 -19.63 -19.57 -17.71
CA THR A 103 -19.74 -18.11 -17.71
C THR A 103 -20.39 -17.61 -16.42
N ASN A 104 -21.41 -18.31 -15.91
CA ASN A 104 -22.02 -17.99 -14.62
C ASN A 104 -21.02 -18.14 -13.46
N GLU A 105 -20.17 -19.16 -13.49
CA GLU A 105 -19.10 -19.34 -12.50
C GLU A 105 -18.10 -18.16 -12.53
N VAL A 106 -17.67 -17.74 -13.72
CA VAL A 106 -16.79 -16.55 -13.86
C VAL A 106 -17.47 -15.29 -13.33
N ILE A 107 -18.75 -15.08 -13.64
CA ILE A 107 -19.52 -13.95 -13.12
C ILE A 107 -19.56 -13.98 -11.59
N HIS A 108 -19.86 -15.12 -10.98
CA HIS A 108 -19.88 -15.23 -9.51
C HIS A 108 -18.51 -14.97 -8.88
N ASN A 109 -17.44 -15.52 -9.45
CA ASN A 109 -16.08 -15.24 -9.00
C ASN A 109 -15.73 -13.75 -9.12
N LEU A 110 -16.21 -13.08 -10.17
CA LEU A 110 -16.03 -11.64 -10.35
C LEU A 110 -16.84 -10.84 -9.33
N GLU A 111 -18.08 -11.21 -9.05
CA GLU A 111 -18.92 -10.58 -8.03
C GLU A 111 -18.26 -10.65 -6.65
N ASP A 112 -17.75 -11.81 -6.28
CA ASP A 112 -17.01 -12.03 -5.02
C ASP A 112 -15.74 -11.18 -4.96
N PHE A 113 -14.99 -11.13 -6.07
CA PHE A 113 -13.80 -10.30 -6.18
C PHE A 113 -14.13 -8.82 -6.05
N LEU A 114 -15.18 -8.32 -6.73
CA LEU A 114 -15.62 -6.94 -6.65
C LEU A 114 -16.07 -6.59 -5.22
N ALA A 115 -16.79 -7.48 -4.55
CA ALA A 115 -17.20 -7.30 -3.16
C ALA A 115 -15.99 -7.17 -2.21
N GLN A 116 -14.87 -7.87 -2.47
CA GLN A 116 -13.62 -7.70 -1.73
C GLN A 116 -12.90 -6.41 -2.13
N TRP A 117 -12.84 -6.12 -3.42
CA TRP A 117 -12.21 -4.91 -3.97
C TRP A 117 -12.83 -3.65 -3.39
N GLU A 118 -14.14 -3.60 -3.20
CA GLU A 118 -14.84 -2.47 -2.59
C GLU A 118 -14.43 -2.20 -1.14
N GLN A 119 -13.91 -3.21 -0.42
CA GLN A 119 -13.45 -3.04 0.96
C GLN A 119 -12.07 -2.39 1.06
N VAL A 120 -11.28 -2.43 -0.01
CA VAL A 120 -9.99 -1.75 -0.07
C VAL A 120 -10.28 -0.24 0.00
N PRO A 121 -9.66 0.51 0.93
CA PRO A 121 -9.91 1.94 1.05
C PRO A 121 -9.49 2.66 -0.24
N ASN A 122 -10.22 3.71 -0.59
CA ASN A 122 -9.79 4.63 -1.65
C ASN A 122 -8.97 5.76 -1.02
N VAL A 123 -8.01 6.31 -1.77
CA VAL A 123 -7.12 7.37 -1.29
C VAL A 123 -7.03 8.51 -2.29
N THR A 124 -6.82 9.72 -1.77
CA THR A 124 -6.60 10.91 -2.60
C THR A 124 -5.24 10.86 -3.30
N LYS A 125 -5.00 11.79 -4.23
CA LYS A 125 -3.69 11.93 -4.90
C LYS A 125 -2.55 12.20 -3.90
N SER A 126 -2.77 13.03 -2.88
CA SER A 126 -1.77 13.25 -1.82
C SER A 126 -1.57 12.00 -0.96
N GLY A 127 -2.66 11.29 -0.63
CA GLY A 127 -2.59 10.02 0.08
C GLY A 127 -1.77 8.96 -0.66
N ARG A 128 -1.93 8.85 -1.98
CA ARG A 128 -1.08 7.97 -2.81
C ARG A 128 0.40 8.27 -2.67
N SER A 129 0.79 9.55 -2.70
CA SER A 129 2.19 9.94 -2.52
C SER A 129 2.75 9.51 -1.15
N ASP A 130 1.93 9.56 -0.10
CA ASP A 130 2.35 9.08 1.21
C ASP A 130 2.43 7.55 1.27
N LEU A 131 1.50 6.84 0.64
CA LEU A 131 1.59 5.38 0.52
C LEU A 131 2.83 4.94 -0.28
N ASP A 132 3.21 5.66 -1.33
CA ASP A 132 4.45 5.39 -2.07
C ASP A 132 5.68 5.54 -1.17
N LYS A 133 5.71 6.56 -0.29
CA LYS A 133 6.77 6.71 0.71
C LYS A 133 6.76 5.57 1.73
N ALA A 134 5.59 5.16 2.20
CA ALA A 134 5.44 4.04 3.13
C ALA A 134 6.00 2.75 2.52
N VAL A 135 5.55 2.41 1.32
CA VAL A 135 6.01 1.25 0.54
C VAL A 135 7.51 1.31 0.31
N LYS A 136 8.06 2.47 -0.06
CA LYS A 136 9.51 2.65 -0.23
C LYS A 136 10.27 2.32 1.04
N VAL A 137 9.87 2.88 2.18
CA VAL A 137 10.51 2.64 3.49
C VAL A 137 10.49 1.15 3.88
N LEU A 138 9.39 0.46 3.61
CA LEU A 138 9.23 -0.97 3.87
C LEU A 138 10.04 -1.84 2.90
N SER A 139 10.22 -1.37 1.66
CA SER A 139 10.96 -2.11 0.63
C SER A 139 12.46 -2.17 0.87
N GLU A 140 13.00 -1.39 1.81
CA GLU A 140 14.41 -1.37 2.18
C GLU A 140 14.79 -2.45 3.22
N THR A 141 13.84 -3.29 3.66
CA THR A 141 14.11 -4.40 4.59
C THR A 141 13.64 -5.73 4.02
N ASP A 142 14.28 -6.82 4.41
CA ASP A 142 13.85 -8.19 4.06
C ASP A 142 12.97 -8.84 5.14
N ASN A 143 12.53 -8.07 6.13
CA ASN A 143 11.57 -8.57 7.12
C ASN A 143 10.23 -8.94 6.45
N ALA A 144 9.81 -10.21 6.61
CA ALA A 144 8.59 -10.73 6.01
C ALA A 144 7.32 -9.94 6.40
N GLY A 145 7.24 -9.47 7.66
CA GLY A 145 6.12 -8.65 8.12
C GLY A 145 6.07 -7.27 7.46
N ALA A 146 7.23 -6.62 7.30
CA ALA A 146 7.34 -5.36 6.55
C ALA A 146 6.96 -5.54 5.07
N ARG A 147 7.33 -6.67 4.46
CA ARG A 147 6.97 -7.01 3.07
C ARG A 147 5.49 -7.29 2.91
N LEU A 148 4.89 -8.02 3.85
CA LEU A 148 3.44 -8.22 3.88
C LEU A 148 2.71 -6.88 4.00
N TYR A 149 3.18 -6.01 4.88
CA TYR A 149 2.57 -4.68 5.02
C TYR A 149 2.73 -3.83 3.75
N SER A 150 3.90 -3.88 3.11
CA SER A 150 4.14 -3.24 1.82
C SER A 150 3.16 -3.72 0.75
N ALA A 151 2.97 -5.05 0.65
CA ALA A 151 2.00 -5.65 -0.27
C ALA A 151 0.58 -5.14 -0.02
N ILE A 152 0.14 -5.09 1.23
CA ILE A 152 -1.18 -4.55 1.61
C ILE A 152 -1.34 -3.09 1.15
N LEU A 153 -0.34 -2.23 1.41
CA LEU A 153 -0.39 -0.83 0.99
C LEU A 153 -0.37 -0.68 -0.54
N ARG A 154 0.35 -1.56 -1.25
CA ARG A 154 0.33 -1.59 -2.72
C ARG A 154 -1.05 -1.95 -3.28
N VAL A 155 -1.83 -2.80 -2.61
CA VAL A 155 -3.23 -3.08 -3.03
C VAL A 155 -4.08 -1.81 -2.94
N VAL A 156 -3.90 -0.99 -1.89
CA VAL A 156 -4.59 0.30 -1.76
C VAL A 156 -4.19 1.27 -2.88
N VAL A 157 -2.88 1.39 -3.16
CA VAL A 157 -2.36 2.22 -4.27
C VAL A 157 -2.88 1.72 -5.62
N LEU A 158 -2.89 0.40 -5.84
CA LEU A 158 -3.40 -0.23 -7.04
C LEU A 158 -4.87 0.12 -7.24
N LYS A 159 -5.71 0.03 -6.20
CA LYS A 159 -7.12 0.41 -6.29
C LYS A 159 -7.30 1.86 -6.70
N ALA A 160 -6.59 2.78 -6.06
CA ALA A 160 -6.68 4.19 -6.39
C ALA A 160 -6.23 4.47 -7.85
N ASN A 161 -5.16 3.82 -8.31
CA ASN A 161 -4.68 3.94 -9.68
C ASN A 161 -5.65 3.35 -10.70
N VAL A 162 -6.26 2.20 -10.39
CA VAL A 162 -7.26 1.57 -11.26
C VAL A 162 -8.50 2.46 -11.38
N GLY A 163 -9.02 2.95 -10.24
CA GLY A 163 -10.18 3.83 -10.22
C GLY A 163 -9.98 5.12 -11.01
N GLU A 164 -8.83 5.78 -10.86
CA GLU A 164 -8.53 7.01 -11.61
C GLU A 164 -8.44 6.75 -13.13
N GLY A 165 -7.84 5.64 -13.55
CA GLY A 165 -7.72 5.31 -14.97
C GLY A 165 -9.06 4.95 -15.62
N LEU A 166 -9.91 4.20 -14.92
CA LEU A 166 -11.25 3.87 -15.41
C LEU A 166 -12.11 5.13 -15.56
N LEU A 167 -12.08 6.04 -14.58
CA LEU A 167 -12.80 7.32 -14.66
C LEU A 167 -12.26 8.21 -15.79
N SER A 168 -10.94 8.28 -15.95
CA SER A 168 -10.30 9.06 -17.02
C SER A 168 -10.67 8.53 -18.40
N TRP A 169 -10.69 7.21 -18.57
CA TRP A 169 -11.09 6.56 -19.81
C TRP A 169 -12.57 6.82 -20.14
N GLN A 170 -13.46 6.68 -19.16
CA GLN A 170 -14.89 6.92 -19.36
C GLN A 170 -15.16 8.36 -19.78
N LEU A 171 -14.48 9.33 -19.17
CA LEU A 171 -14.64 10.75 -19.52
C LEU A 171 -14.12 11.06 -20.93
N GLN A 172 -13.00 10.46 -21.35
CA GLN A 172 -12.47 10.66 -22.70
C GLN A 172 -13.36 10.01 -23.77
N ALA A 173 -13.81 8.77 -23.54
CA ALA A 173 -14.69 8.07 -24.47
C ALA A 173 -16.07 8.75 -24.63
N GLN A 174 -16.55 9.47 -23.62
CA GLN A 174 -17.80 10.22 -23.67
C GLN A 174 -17.65 11.62 -24.30
N SER A 175 -16.44 12.18 -24.36
CA SER A 175 -16.20 13.56 -24.80
C SER A 175 -16.19 13.72 -26.32
N ASP A 176 -15.78 12.71 -27.09
CA ASP A 176 -15.67 12.77 -28.56
C ASP A 176 -16.76 11.92 -29.22
N GLU A 177 -17.98 12.46 -29.40
CA GLU A 177 -19.05 11.95 -30.29
C GLU A 177 -19.29 10.42 -30.38
N ASN A 178 -19.02 9.64 -29.32
CA ASN A 178 -18.99 8.16 -29.34
C ASN A 178 -17.97 7.51 -30.31
N LYS A 179 -16.93 8.23 -30.73
CA LYS A 179 -15.86 7.69 -31.59
C LYS A 179 -14.64 7.35 -30.75
N LEU A 180 -14.03 6.19 -31.01
CA LEU A 180 -12.81 5.77 -30.32
C LEU A 180 -11.60 6.20 -31.14
N CYS A 181 -10.87 7.23 -30.68
CA CYS A 181 -9.68 7.70 -31.37
C CYS A 181 -8.40 7.03 -30.87
N LEU A 182 -7.45 6.79 -31.79
CA LEU A 182 -6.12 6.25 -31.45
C LEU A 182 -5.35 7.12 -30.44
N LYS A 183 -5.55 8.44 -30.48
CA LYS A 183 -4.99 9.39 -29.51
C LYS A 183 -5.42 9.11 -28.07
N ASP A 184 -6.62 8.56 -27.87
CA ASP A 184 -7.19 8.27 -26.54
C ASP A 184 -6.75 6.88 -26.03
N ILE A 185 -6.48 5.94 -26.93
CA ILE A 185 -5.98 4.60 -26.60
C ILE A 185 -4.60 4.65 -25.93
N ARG A 186 -3.72 5.56 -26.34
CA ARG A 186 -2.35 5.63 -25.81
C ARG A 186 -2.30 5.91 -24.29
N PRO A 187 -2.96 6.96 -23.76
CA PRO A 187 -3.05 7.18 -22.31
C PRO A 187 -3.56 5.96 -21.54
N TRP A 188 -4.58 5.28 -22.08
CA TRP A 188 -5.12 4.05 -21.49
C TRP A 188 -4.09 2.92 -21.47
N TRP A 189 -3.35 2.73 -22.57
CA TRP A 189 -2.29 1.73 -22.63
C TRP A 189 -1.16 1.97 -21.63
N GLN A 190 -0.72 3.22 -21.50
CA GLN A 190 0.28 3.62 -20.51
C GLN A 190 -0.24 3.41 -19.08
N TRP A 191 -1.54 3.60 -18.84
CA TRP A 191 -2.17 3.28 -17.58
C TRP A 191 -2.18 1.76 -17.32
N CYS A 192 -2.54 0.93 -18.30
CA CYS A 192 -2.46 -0.53 -18.20
C CYS A 192 -1.04 -1.00 -17.83
N GLU A 193 -0.01 -0.41 -18.42
CA GLU A 193 1.38 -0.69 -18.06
C GLU A 193 1.70 -0.35 -16.60
N LYS A 194 1.23 0.79 -16.09
CA LYS A 194 1.38 1.16 -14.66
C LYS A 194 0.67 0.16 -13.74
N VAL A 195 -0.51 -0.33 -14.14
CA VAL A 195 -1.25 -1.36 -13.40
C VAL A 195 -0.44 -2.66 -13.35
N LEU A 196 0.09 -3.13 -14.48
CA LEU A 196 0.93 -4.33 -14.53
C LEU A 196 2.20 -4.20 -13.69
N ASN A 197 2.89 -3.06 -13.76
CA ASN A 197 4.08 -2.79 -12.93
C ASN A 197 3.75 -2.81 -11.42
N SER A 198 2.56 -2.34 -11.05
CA SER A 198 2.09 -2.37 -9.67
C SER A 198 1.82 -3.81 -9.21
N LEU A 199 1.21 -4.63 -10.07
CA LEU A 199 0.98 -6.07 -9.80
C LEU A 199 2.29 -6.86 -9.68
N GLU A 200 3.27 -6.58 -10.55
CA GLU A 200 4.60 -7.19 -10.49
C GLU A 200 5.32 -6.86 -9.17
N SER A 201 5.25 -5.60 -8.75
CA SER A 201 5.83 -5.14 -7.48
C SER A 201 5.13 -5.76 -6.27
N LEU A 202 3.79 -5.90 -6.33
CA LEU A 202 3.00 -6.60 -5.33
C LEU A 202 3.42 -8.07 -5.21
N GLY A 203 3.57 -8.77 -6.35
CA GLY A 203 4.05 -10.15 -6.37
C GLY A 203 5.42 -10.31 -5.71
N THR A 204 6.34 -9.36 -5.97
CA THR A 204 7.68 -9.36 -5.35
C THR A 204 7.61 -9.26 -3.82
N ASP A 205 6.74 -8.40 -3.30
CA ASP A 205 6.58 -8.26 -1.85
C ASP A 205 5.90 -9.51 -1.24
N LEU A 206 4.93 -10.11 -1.94
CA LEU A 206 4.29 -11.35 -1.50
C LEU A 206 5.26 -12.54 -1.46
N GLU A 207 6.17 -12.67 -2.44
CA GLU A 207 7.19 -13.72 -2.43
C GLU A 207 8.08 -13.66 -1.20
N LYS A 208 8.52 -12.44 -0.84
CA LYS A 208 9.34 -12.20 0.35
C LYS A 208 8.54 -12.37 1.65
N ALA A 209 7.25 -12.03 1.64
CA ALA A 209 6.37 -12.18 2.79
C ALA A 209 6.02 -13.65 3.08
N PHE A 210 5.90 -14.49 2.03
CA PHE A 210 5.48 -15.89 2.14
C PHE A 210 6.47 -16.87 1.52
N PRO A 211 7.63 -17.11 2.15
CA PRO A 211 8.66 -18.02 1.63
C PRO A 211 8.14 -19.44 1.30
N LYS A 212 7.14 -19.93 2.04
CA LYS A 212 6.51 -21.24 1.83
C LYS A 212 5.69 -21.34 0.54
N LYS A 213 5.26 -20.21 -0.03
CA LYS A 213 4.49 -20.12 -1.28
C LYS A 213 5.30 -19.49 -2.42
N MET A 214 6.62 -19.38 -2.25
CA MET A 214 7.48 -18.66 -3.17
C MET A 214 7.39 -19.20 -4.60
N ASP A 215 7.35 -20.52 -4.79
CA ASP A 215 7.34 -21.12 -6.14
C ASP A 215 6.01 -20.86 -6.87
N GLU A 216 4.89 -20.94 -6.15
CA GLU A 216 3.56 -20.57 -6.66
C GLU A 216 3.52 -19.08 -7.07
N LEU A 217 4.03 -18.19 -6.22
CA LEU A 217 4.05 -16.75 -6.48
C LEU A 217 4.99 -16.38 -7.64
N LYS A 218 6.12 -17.08 -7.77
CA LYS A 218 7.03 -16.94 -8.92
C LYS A 218 6.36 -17.31 -10.24
N GLN A 219 5.55 -18.36 -10.24
CA GLN A 219 4.81 -18.78 -11.44
C GLN A 219 3.83 -17.68 -11.87
N TYR A 220 3.07 -17.10 -10.94
CA TYR A 220 2.17 -15.97 -11.25
C TYR A 220 2.93 -14.74 -11.77
N ARG A 221 4.07 -14.41 -11.18
CA ARG A 221 4.91 -13.31 -11.69
C ARG A 221 5.46 -13.58 -13.08
N ALA A 222 5.86 -14.82 -13.37
CA ALA A 222 6.33 -15.19 -14.71
C ALA A 222 5.22 -15.04 -15.75
N GLN A 223 3.98 -15.39 -15.41
CA GLN A 223 2.81 -15.15 -16.27
C GLN A 223 2.56 -13.66 -16.49
N LEU A 224 2.61 -12.84 -15.43
CA LEU A 224 2.47 -11.38 -15.54
C LEU A 224 3.57 -10.76 -16.42
N ALA A 225 4.83 -11.21 -16.27
CA ALA A 225 5.95 -10.74 -17.07
C ALA A 225 5.81 -11.14 -18.55
N SER A 226 5.33 -12.35 -18.83
CA SER A 226 5.02 -12.81 -20.19
C SER A 226 3.93 -11.94 -20.81
N PHE A 227 2.83 -11.71 -20.08
CA PHE A 227 1.73 -10.85 -20.54
C PHE A 227 2.20 -9.42 -20.81
N LYS A 228 3.01 -8.84 -19.91
CA LYS A 228 3.61 -7.51 -20.10
C LYS A 228 4.49 -7.47 -21.35
N THR A 229 5.28 -8.51 -21.61
CA THR A 229 6.11 -8.61 -22.82
C THR A 229 5.27 -8.65 -24.09
N GLN A 230 4.17 -9.42 -24.09
CA GLN A 230 3.22 -9.47 -25.20
C GLN A 230 2.55 -8.11 -25.41
N MET A 231 2.14 -7.46 -24.33
CA MET A 231 1.59 -6.11 -24.35
C MET A 231 2.62 -5.14 -24.97
N SER A 232 3.84 -5.05 -24.45
CA SER A 232 4.88 -4.15 -25.00
C SER A 232 5.23 -4.41 -26.47
N ALA A 233 4.98 -5.62 -27.00
CA ALA A 233 5.19 -5.95 -28.41
C ALA A 233 4.09 -5.39 -29.34
N VAL A 234 2.92 -5.05 -28.81
CA VAL A 234 1.84 -4.41 -29.59
C VAL A 234 2.20 -2.94 -29.80
N SER A 235 2.50 -2.59 -31.05
CA SER A 235 2.67 -1.20 -31.45
C SER A 235 1.31 -0.54 -31.65
N ILE A 236 1.02 0.49 -30.85
CA ILE A 236 -0.18 1.32 -31.08
C ILE A 236 0.13 2.25 -32.25
N PRO A 237 -0.63 2.19 -33.36
CA PRO A 237 -0.38 3.01 -34.52
C PRO A 237 -0.43 4.50 -34.18
N LEU A 238 0.46 5.27 -34.82
CA LEU A 238 0.53 6.72 -34.71
C LEU A 238 -0.50 7.34 -35.67
N GLY A 239 -1.49 8.06 -35.15
CA GLY A 239 -2.43 8.83 -35.97
C GLY A 239 -3.64 9.33 -35.21
N ASP A 240 -4.40 10.21 -35.85
CA ASP A 240 -5.67 10.78 -35.34
C ASP A 240 -6.90 10.02 -35.84
N ALA A 241 -6.71 8.77 -36.30
CA ALA A 241 -7.82 7.95 -36.77
C ALA A 241 -8.78 7.63 -35.61
N CYS A 242 -10.07 7.80 -35.89
CA CYS A 242 -11.15 7.50 -34.96
C CYS A 242 -12.09 6.45 -35.60
N PHE A 243 -12.53 5.49 -34.79
CA PHE A 243 -13.41 4.38 -35.18
C PHE A 243 -14.80 4.53 -34.56
#